data_AF-A0AA87ZDB2-F1
#
_entry.id   AF-A0AA87ZDB2-F1
#
_cell.length_a   1.000
_cell.length_b   1.000
_cell.length_c   1.000
_cell.angle_alpha   90.00
_cell.angle_beta   90.00
_cell.angle_gamma   90.00
#
_symmetry.space_group_name_H-M   'P 1'
#
loop_
_entity.id
_entity.type
_entity.pdbx_description
1 polymer ?
#
loop_
_entity_poly.entity_id
_entity_poly.type
_entity_poly.pdbx_seq_one_letter_code
_entity_poly.pdbx_strand_id
1 'polypeptide(L)'
;MESIAERLSLMEDLYFPRALQPTAINPSQRKLILLDLLSRDVAVFLERYGTKLKSEELQEFDAHRGNYEVNWHLNHLRSIMSPTSDELRSKSVVVKNRRRAYLNKLIFDGQYFSEEAMREREPYLHHEFLGKFQDLSGRNMARPGERWSETLLRRAEEAILVAKIRGEQQRLGVAESDWVGNERNQKEEEEEEEEEEEEEEKEEENEKEVNGESKQSEMALDHHDMGNGAQSATAERSERPLLSDAEMQDQMDQFTYIMQQKFLLGEDHEYLDYSKIDNDETLDDHWQREANHDAEDKYFTED
;
A
#
# COMPACT_ATOMS: atom_id res chain seq x y z
N MET A 1 38.07 4.71 31.10
CA MET A 1 38.18 3.23 31.02
C MET A 1 37.54 2.53 32.23
N GLU A 2 37.95 2.82 33.47
CA GLU A 2 37.34 2.16 34.65
C GLU A 2 35.84 2.47 34.84
N SER A 3 35.44 3.73 34.61
CA SER A 3 34.04 4.16 34.64
C SER A 3 33.17 3.39 33.63
N ILE A 4 33.69 3.17 32.42
CA ILE A 4 33.02 2.42 31.35
C ILE A 4 32.80 0.96 31.78
N ALA A 5 33.85 0.30 32.26
CA ALA A 5 33.77 -1.09 32.72
C ALA A 5 32.81 -1.25 33.90
N GLU A 6 32.78 -0.29 34.82
CA GLU A 6 31.85 -0.28 35.95
C GLU A 6 30.40 -0.14 35.50
N ARG A 7 30.10 0.82 34.63
CA ARG A 7 28.75 1.00 34.07
C ARG A 7 28.28 -0.25 33.32
N LEU A 8 29.11 -0.78 32.42
CA LEU A 8 28.77 -1.97 31.63
C LEU A 8 28.58 -3.22 32.52
N SER A 9 29.32 -3.32 33.64
CA SER A 9 29.19 -4.43 34.58
C SER A 9 27.83 -4.50 35.30
N LEU A 10 27.11 -3.37 35.37
CA LEU A 10 25.80 -3.27 36.01
C LEU A 10 24.64 -3.59 35.06
N MET A 11 24.87 -3.69 33.74
CA MET A 11 23.80 -3.96 32.78
C MET A 11 23.40 -5.44 32.80
N GLU A 12 22.12 -5.77 32.95
CA GLU A 12 21.71 -7.18 33.08
C GLU A 12 21.88 -7.97 31.76
N ASP A 13 21.64 -7.34 30.61
CA ASP A 13 21.64 -8.00 29.28
C ASP A 13 22.99 -7.97 28.55
N LEU A 14 24.11 -7.87 29.28
CA LEU A 14 25.42 -7.87 28.64
C LEU A 14 25.88 -9.30 28.32
N TYR A 15 26.09 -9.58 27.04
CA TYR A 15 26.58 -10.88 26.60
C TYR A 15 28.04 -11.11 27.01
N PHE A 16 28.32 -12.26 27.64
CA PHE A 16 29.67 -12.76 27.87
C PHE A 16 29.87 -14.10 27.15
N PRO A 17 31.06 -14.35 26.54
CA PRO A 17 31.40 -15.64 25.96
C PRO A 17 31.21 -16.78 26.97
N ARG A 18 30.77 -17.96 26.51
CA ARG A 18 30.44 -19.12 27.37
C ARG A 18 31.55 -19.49 28.36
N ALA A 19 32.82 -19.36 27.97
CA ALA A 19 33.97 -19.62 28.85
C ALA A 19 34.07 -18.66 30.05
N LEU A 20 33.52 -17.45 29.94
CA LEU A 20 33.56 -16.39 30.95
C LEU A 20 32.24 -16.24 31.72
N GLN A 21 31.18 -16.93 31.31
CA GLN A 21 29.88 -16.89 32.00
C GLN A 21 29.95 -17.35 33.47
N PRO A 22 30.69 -18.41 33.86
CA PRO A 22 30.78 -18.84 35.25
C PRO A 22 31.43 -17.80 36.17
N THR A 23 32.27 -16.92 35.61
CA THR A 23 32.95 -15.84 36.33
C THR A 23 32.25 -14.49 36.17
N ALA A 24 31.22 -14.39 35.32
CA ALA A 24 30.47 -13.16 35.06
C ALA A 24 29.19 -13.04 35.90
N ILE A 25 29.09 -13.74 37.03
CA ILE A 25 27.88 -13.78 37.88
C ILE A 25 27.69 -12.45 38.64
N ASN A 26 28.77 -11.91 39.20
CA ASN A 26 28.71 -10.69 40.01
C ASN A 26 29.20 -9.47 39.22
N PRO A 27 28.62 -8.27 39.43
CA PRO A 27 29.09 -7.02 38.79
C PRO A 27 30.59 -6.77 38.98
N SER A 28 31.14 -7.03 40.17
CA SER A 28 32.57 -6.86 40.44
C SER A 28 33.44 -7.77 39.58
N GLN A 29 33.02 -9.01 39.34
CA GLN A 29 33.77 -9.95 38.51
C GLN A 29 33.63 -9.60 37.02
N ARG A 30 32.43 -9.16 36.61
CA ARG A 30 32.18 -8.63 35.26
C ARG A 30 33.06 -7.42 34.96
N LYS A 31 33.19 -6.48 35.90
CA LYS A 31 34.08 -5.31 35.79
C LYS A 31 35.53 -5.74 35.54
N LEU A 32 36.03 -6.73 36.29
CA LEU A 32 37.39 -7.26 36.11
C LEU A 32 37.59 -7.88 34.71
N ILE A 33 36.63 -8.65 34.21
CA ILE A 33 36.68 -9.23 32.87
C ILE A 33 36.74 -8.15 31.78
N LEU A 34 35.94 -7.10 31.92
CA LEU A 34 35.91 -5.98 30.97
C LEU A 34 37.22 -5.18 31.01
N LEU A 35 37.78 -4.96 32.19
CA LEU A 35 39.09 -4.29 32.34
C LEU A 35 40.24 -5.12 31.77
N ASP A 36 40.24 -6.44 31.98
CA ASP A 36 41.22 -7.34 31.37
C ASP A 36 41.16 -7.22 29.84
N LEU A 37 39.96 -7.28 29.25
CA LEU A 37 39.79 -7.16 27.81
C LEU A 37 40.23 -5.78 27.29
N LEU A 38 39.83 -4.68 27.95
CA LEU A 38 40.26 -3.32 27.60
C LEU A 38 41.78 -3.15 27.61
N SER A 39 42.48 -3.84 28.53
CA SER A 39 43.94 -3.77 28.61
C SER A 39 44.65 -4.62 27.56
N ARG A 40 44.06 -5.77 27.19
CA ARG A 40 44.65 -6.73 26.26
C ARG A 40 44.37 -6.38 24.80
N ASP A 41 43.11 -6.07 24.49
CA ASP A 41 42.65 -5.83 23.13
C ASP A 41 41.42 -4.89 23.11
N VAL A 42 41.71 -3.63 22.77
CA VAL A 42 40.70 -2.59 22.64
C VAL A 42 39.79 -2.81 21.43
N ALA A 43 40.29 -3.40 20.33
CA ALA A 43 39.49 -3.63 19.13
C ALA A 43 38.40 -4.67 19.40
N VAL A 44 38.77 -5.80 20.00
CA VAL A 44 37.81 -6.85 20.39
C VAL A 44 36.81 -6.36 21.43
N PHE A 45 37.23 -5.44 22.32
CA PHE A 45 36.29 -4.79 23.23
C PHE A 45 35.24 -3.95 22.47
N LEU A 46 35.68 -3.12 21.52
CA LEU A 46 34.79 -2.26 20.74
C LEU A 46 33.87 -3.06 19.82
N GLU A 47 34.36 -4.14 19.22
CA GLU A 47 33.54 -5.06 18.42
C GLU A 47 32.36 -5.61 19.23
N ARG A 48 32.62 -6.07 20.46
CA ARG A 48 31.61 -6.77 21.28
C ARG A 48 30.69 -5.83 22.06
N TYR A 49 31.24 -4.75 22.60
CA TYR A 49 30.55 -3.89 23.55
C TYR A 49 30.37 -2.46 23.07
N GLY A 50 30.93 -2.11 21.91
CA GLY A 50 30.91 -0.74 21.37
C GLY A 50 29.50 -0.19 21.16
N THR A 51 28.54 -1.03 20.76
CA THR A 51 27.13 -0.64 20.56
C THR A 51 26.42 -0.25 21.87
N LYS A 52 27.00 -0.59 23.03
CA LYS A 52 26.48 -0.25 24.36
C LYS A 52 27.19 0.95 24.99
N LEU A 53 28.13 1.56 24.27
CA LEU A 53 28.86 2.75 24.72
C LEU A 53 28.08 4.04 24.39
N LYS A 54 28.27 5.07 25.20
CA LYS A 54 27.79 6.43 24.93
C LYS A 54 28.77 7.17 24.02
N SER A 55 28.31 8.24 23.37
CA SER A 55 29.16 9.09 22.51
C SER A 55 30.35 9.69 23.27
N GLU A 56 30.16 10.07 24.52
CA GLU A 56 31.21 10.61 25.41
C GLU A 56 32.29 9.54 25.71
N GLU A 57 31.85 8.31 25.96
CA GLU A 57 32.75 7.18 26.28
C GLU A 57 33.55 6.74 25.05
N LEU A 58 32.97 6.82 23.85
CA LEU A 58 33.68 6.56 22.60
C LEU A 58 34.84 7.55 22.37
N GLN A 59 34.75 8.77 22.89
CA GLN A 59 35.82 9.77 22.78
C GLN A 59 37.07 9.36 23.58
N GLU A 60 36.93 8.60 24.68
CA GLU A 60 38.07 8.09 25.45
C GLU A 60 38.99 7.17 24.63
N PHE A 61 38.45 6.53 23.59
CA PHE A 61 39.19 5.62 22.71
C PHE A 61 39.93 6.34 21.58
N ASP A 62 39.73 7.66 21.38
CA ASP A 62 40.42 8.41 20.32
C ASP A 62 41.96 8.40 20.49
N ALA A 63 42.45 8.21 21.70
CA ALA A 63 43.88 8.02 21.99
C ALA A 63 44.49 6.80 21.27
N HIS A 64 43.66 5.83 20.87
CA HIS A 64 44.06 4.56 20.26
C HIS A 64 43.85 4.54 18.74
N ARG A 65 43.56 5.69 18.09
CA ARG A 65 43.36 5.80 16.63
C ARG A 65 44.56 5.36 15.78
N GLY A 66 45.74 5.20 16.37
CA GLY A 66 46.91 4.66 15.68
C GLY A 66 46.74 3.20 15.25
N ASN A 67 45.85 2.44 15.90
CA ASN A 67 45.47 1.10 15.44
C ASN A 67 44.33 1.20 14.42
N TYR A 68 44.53 0.61 13.24
CA TYR A 68 43.54 0.57 12.16
C TYR A 68 42.20 -0.03 12.62
N GLU A 69 42.21 -1.15 13.34
CA GLU A 69 40.99 -1.85 13.76
C GLU A 69 40.17 -1.00 14.74
N VAL A 70 40.85 -0.41 15.73
CA VAL A 70 40.21 0.49 16.69
C VAL A 70 39.62 1.71 15.98
N ASN A 71 40.37 2.32 15.06
CA ASN A 71 39.87 3.45 14.27
C ASN A 71 38.65 3.07 13.41
N TRP A 72 38.68 1.89 12.78
CA TRP A 72 37.56 1.38 11.99
C TRP A 72 36.31 1.20 12.87
N HIS A 73 36.43 0.51 14.01
CA HIS A 73 35.32 0.33 14.94
C HIS A 73 34.77 1.66 15.46
N LEU A 74 35.63 2.63 15.78
CA LEU A 74 35.18 3.96 16.24
C LEU A 74 34.40 4.71 15.18
N ASN A 75 34.87 4.70 13.93
CA ASN A 75 34.17 5.37 12.82
C ASN A 75 32.84 4.67 12.51
N HIS A 76 32.82 3.34 12.52
CA HIS A 76 31.60 2.55 12.32
C HIS A 76 30.56 2.80 13.42
N LEU A 77 30.96 2.75 14.70
CA LEU A 77 30.05 3.01 15.82
C LEU A 77 29.51 4.45 15.79
N ARG A 78 30.34 5.43 15.45
CA ARG A 78 29.90 6.82 15.27
C ARG A 78 28.93 6.96 14.10
N SER A 79 29.17 6.30 12.98
CA SER A 79 28.26 6.25 11.84
C SER A 79 26.89 5.65 12.19
N ILE A 80 26.85 4.67 13.10
CA ILE A 80 25.60 4.08 13.58
C ILE A 80 24.87 5.03 14.54
N MET A 81 25.57 5.63 15.50
CA MET A 81 24.97 6.47 16.53
C MET A 81 24.55 7.85 16.01
N SER A 82 25.42 8.47 15.21
CA SER A 82 25.28 9.83 14.71
C SER A 82 25.73 9.86 13.24
N PRO A 83 24.94 9.26 12.32
CA PRO A 83 25.26 9.24 10.91
C PRO A 83 25.34 10.68 10.38
N THR A 84 26.37 10.95 9.59
CA THR A 84 26.51 12.25 8.92
C THR A 84 25.43 12.40 7.84
N SER A 85 25.12 13.65 7.45
CA SER A 85 24.15 13.90 6.38
C SER A 85 24.55 13.22 5.06
N ASP A 86 25.85 13.17 4.76
CA ASP A 86 26.37 12.46 3.60
C ASP A 86 26.22 10.94 3.69
N GLU A 87 26.42 10.35 4.87
CA GLU A 87 26.17 8.92 5.09
C GLU A 87 24.68 8.57 4.98
N LEU A 88 23.79 9.41 5.54
CA LEU A 88 22.34 9.23 5.38
C LEU A 88 21.92 9.33 3.91
N ARG A 89 22.48 10.30 3.18
CA ARG A 89 22.26 10.44 1.74
C ARG A 89 22.75 9.20 0.98
N SER A 90 23.96 8.73 1.30
CA SER A 90 24.54 7.55 0.66
C SER A 90 23.71 6.29 0.92
N LYS A 91 23.29 6.06 2.18
CA LYS A 91 22.36 4.97 2.55
C LYS A 91 21.03 5.09 1.79
N SER A 92 20.47 6.29 1.71
CA SER A 92 19.22 6.53 0.97
C SER A 92 19.36 6.24 -0.53
N VAL A 93 20.49 6.61 -1.15
CA VAL A 93 20.78 6.30 -2.56
C VAL A 93 20.87 4.79 -2.77
N VAL A 94 21.60 4.08 -1.90
CA VAL A 94 21.70 2.61 -1.98
C VAL A 94 20.32 1.96 -1.89
N VAL A 95 19.48 2.37 -0.94
CA VAL A 95 18.11 1.86 -0.80
C VAL A 95 17.28 2.13 -2.05
N LYS A 96 17.28 3.36 -2.57
CA LYS A 96 16.53 3.72 -3.78
C LYS A 96 16.96 2.89 -4.99
N ASN A 97 18.28 2.69 -5.13
CA ASN A 97 18.85 1.87 -6.19
C ASN A 97 18.39 0.41 -6.04
N ARG A 98 18.58 -0.22 -4.87
CA ARG A 98 18.15 -1.59 -4.61
C ARG A 98 16.67 -1.80 -4.90
N ARG A 99 15.81 -0.90 -4.40
CA ARG A 99 14.37 -0.92 -4.69
C ARG A 99 14.10 -0.82 -6.18
N ARG A 100 14.77 0.08 -6.91
CA ARG A 100 14.57 0.23 -8.35
C ARG A 100 15.05 -0.99 -9.16
N ALA A 101 16.12 -1.66 -8.74
CA ALA A 101 16.52 -2.95 -9.33
C ALA A 101 15.45 -4.03 -9.09
N TYR A 102 14.92 -4.11 -7.86
CA TYR A 102 13.86 -5.06 -7.53
C TYR A 102 12.54 -4.75 -8.25
N LEU A 103 12.21 -3.46 -8.42
CA LEU A 103 11.06 -3.01 -9.20
C LEU A 103 11.12 -3.57 -10.63
N ASN A 104 12.26 -3.44 -11.31
CA ASN A 104 12.43 -3.95 -12.67
C ASN A 104 12.19 -5.46 -12.74
N LYS A 105 12.66 -6.22 -11.73
CA LYS A 105 12.38 -7.65 -11.61
C LYS A 105 10.87 -7.91 -11.47
N LEU A 106 10.18 -7.18 -10.60
CA LEU A 106 8.74 -7.33 -10.41
C LEU A 106 7.92 -6.96 -11.66
N ILE A 107 8.36 -5.97 -12.42
CA ILE A 107 7.76 -5.59 -13.70
C ILE A 107 7.93 -6.74 -14.70
N PHE A 108 9.12 -7.34 -14.78
CA PHE A 108 9.37 -8.49 -15.65
C PHE A 108 8.53 -9.73 -15.25
N ASP A 109 8.40 -9.99 -13.95
CA ASP A 109 7.59 -11.11 -13.44
C ASP A 109 6.08 -10.89 -13.69
N GLY A 110 5.63 -9.64 -13.78
CA GLY A 110 4.27 -9.23 -14.19
C GLY A 110 3.15 -9.50 -13.17
N GLN A 111 3.43 -10.22 -12.08
CA GLN A 111 2.40 -10.58 -11.09
C GLN A 111 2.07 -9.43 -10.13
N TYR A 112 3.10 -8.77 -9.59
CA TYR A 112 2.95 -7.74 -8.55
C TYR A 112 2.30 -6.45 -9.06
N PHE A 113 2.58 -6.08 -10.31
CA PHE A 113 2.00 -4.93 -11.01
C PHE A 113 0.89 -5.35 -11.99
N SER A 114 0.29 -6.52 -11.80
CA SER A 114 -0.96 -6.85 -12.50
C SER A 114 -2.10 -5.95 -12.00
N GLU A 115 -3.07 -5.63 -12.87
CA GLU A 115 -4.24 -4.82 -12.48
C GLU A 115 -4.90 -5.39 -11.22
N GLU A 116 -5.08 -6.71 -11.16
CA GLU A 116 -5.71 -7.38 -10.03
C GLU A 116 -4.92 -7.19 -8.73
N ALA A 117 -3.60 -7.45 -8.77
CA ALA A 117 -2.76 -7.28 -7.58
C ALA A 117 -2.65 -5.81 -7.15
N MET A 118 -2.69 -4.86 -8.07
CA MET A 118 -2.69 -3.44 -7.71
C MET A 118 -4.05 -3.00 -7.15
N ARG A 119 -5.15 -3.53 -7.69
CA ARG A 119 -6.53 -3.28 -7.23
C ARG A 119 -6.76 -3.76 -5.81
N GLU A 120 -6.29 -4.96 -5.46
CA GLU A 120 -6.43 -5.49 -4.10
C GLU A 120 -5.69 -4.63 -3.06
N ARG A 121 -4.52 -4.10 -3.45
CA ARG A 121 -3.64 -3.29 -2.60
C ARG A 121 -4.15 -1.88 -2.43
N GLU A 122 -4.58 -1.26 -3.53
CA GLU A 122 -5.04 0.13 -3.57
C GLU A 122 -6.42 0.26 -4.26
N PRO A 123 -7.49 -0.21 -3.61
CA PRO A 123 -8.82 -0.30 -4.23
C PRO A 123 -9.40 1.07 -4.61
N TYR A 124 -9.21 2.08 -3.76
CA TYR A 124 -9.71 3.44 -4.02
C TYR A 124 -9.00 4.08 -5.22
N LEU A 125 -7.67 3.95 -5.28
CA LEU A 125 -6.90 4.46 -6.40
C LEU A 125 -7.26 3.75 -7.71
N HIS A 126 -7.42 2.42 -7.69
CA HIS A 126 -7.91 1.67 -8.85
C HIS A 126 -9.30 2.16 -9.28
N HIS A 127 -10.20 2.40 -8.33
CA HIS A 127 -11.53 2.90 -8.64
C HIS A 127 -11.49 4.25 -9.36
N GLU A 128 -10.70 5.21 -8.88
CA GLU A 128 -10.55 6.54 -9.47
C GLU A 128 -10.05 6.50 -10.93
N PHE A 129 -9.06 5.65 -11.22
CA PHE A 129 -8.43 5.59 -12.55
C PHE A 129 -9.15 4.66 -13.52
N LEU A 130 -9.68 3.53 -13.04
CA LEU A 130 -10.21 2.45 -13.89
C LEU A 130 -11.64 2.08 -13.51
N GLY A 131 -11.92 1.90 -12.22
CA GLY A 131 -13.20 1.35 -11.76
C GLY A 131 -14.43 2.20 -12.11
N LYS A 132 -14.30 3.53 -12.16
CA LYS A 132 -15.40 4.45 -12.59
C LYS A 132 -15.83 4.25 -14.04
N PHE A 133 -14.91 3.82 -14.89
CA PHE A 133 -15.11 3.68 -16.33
C PHE A 133 -15.42 2.23 -16.75
N GLN A 134 -15.20 1.26 -15.86
CA GLN A 134 -15.53 -0.15 -16.11
C GLN A 134 -17.00 -0.44 -15.81
N ASP A 135 -17.60 -1.32 -16.60
CA ASP A 135 -18.97 -1.78 -16.36
C ASP A 135 -19.05 -2.67 -15.11
N LEU A 136 -19.72 -2.14 -14.07
CA LEU A 136 -19.99 -2.84 -12.82
C LEU A 136 -20.85 -4.10 -13.02
N SER A 137 -21.59 -4.18 -14.13
CA SER A 137 -22.50 -5.31 -14.41
C SER A 137 -21.74 -6.61 -14.64
N GLY A 138 -20.59 -6.56 -15.33
CA GLY A 138 -19.73 -7.73 -15.55
C GLY A 138 -19.03 -8.26 -14.30
N ARG A 139 -18.87 -7.41 -13.28
CA ARG A 139 -18.22 -7.75 -11.99
C ARG A 139 -19.20 -8.26 -10.93
N ASN A 140 -20.51 -8.06 -11.11
CA ASN A 140 -21.54 -8.48 -10.16
C ASN A 140 -22.44 -9.62 -10.66
N MET A 141 -22.47 -9.91 -11.96
CA MET A 141 -23.32 -10.98 -12.51
C MET A 141 -22.61 -12.35 -12.52
N ALA A 142 -23.37 -13.44 -12.41
CA ALA A 142 -22.86 -14.79 -12.58
C ALA A 142 -22.37 -14.98 -14.03
N ARG A 143 -21.14 -15.47 -14.22
CA ARG A 143 -20.62 -15.73 -15.56
C ARG A 143 -21.17 -17.05 -16.10
N PRO A 144 -21.45 -17.18 -17.42
CA PRO A 144 -21.88 -18.45 -17.98
C PRO A 144 -20.88 -19.58 -17.67
N GLY A 145 -21.34 -20.64 -17.00
CA GLY A 145 -20.52 -21.80 -16.60
C GLY A 145 -19.81 -21.69 -15.25
N GLU A 146 -19.94 -20.57 -14.53
CA GLU A 146 -19.39 -20.38 -13.18
C GLU A 146 -20.28 -21.08 -12.13
N ARG A 147 -19.65 -21.69 -11.11
CA ARG A 147 -20.43 -22.30 -10.00
C ARG A 147 -20.92 -21.19 -9.07
N TRP A 148 -22.09 -21.38 -8.47
CA TRP A 148 -22.63 -20.45 -7.46
C TRP A 148 -21.64 -20.10 -6.35
N SER A 149 -20.80 -21.07 -5.92
CA SER A 149 -19.75 -20.84 -4.93
C SER A 149 -18.68 -19.85 -5.39
N GLU A 150 -18.30 -19.87 -6.67
CA GLU A 150 -17.30 -18.97 -7.26
C GLU A 150 -17.89 -17.56 -7.40
N THR A 151 -19.14 -17.46 -7.86
CA THR A 151 -19.87 -16.19 -7.92
C THR A 151 -20.03 -15.56 -6.53
N LEU A 152 -20.38 -16.35 -5.51
CA LEU A 152 -20.50 -15.87 -4.13
C LEU A 152 -19.15 -15.37 -3.58
N LEU A 153 -18.07 -16.11 -3.82
CA LEU A 153 -16.73 -15.72 -3.38
C LEU A 153 -16.32 -14.38 -4.01
N ARG A 154 -16.45 -14.25 -5.33
CA ARG A 154 -16.16 -13.00 -6.04
C ARG A 154 -16.99 -11.82 -5.53
N ARG A 155 -18.29 -12.05 -5.23
CA ARG A 155 -19.16 -10.99 -4.72
C ARG A 155 -18.77 -10.57 -3.30
N ALA A 156 -18.32 -11.51 -2.47
CA ALA A 156 -17.80 -11.20 -1.14
C ALA A 156 -16.48 -10.42 -1.22
N GLU A 157 -15.58 -10.81 -2.12
CA GLU A 157 -14.33 -10.08 -2.40
C GLU A 157 -14.61 -8.64 -2.87
N GLU A 158 -15.53 -8.46 -3.82
CA GLU A 158 -15.91 -7.13 -4.30
C GLU A 158 -16.53 -6.26 -3.19
N ALA A 159 -17.35 -6.85 -2.32
CA ALA A 159 -17.92 -6.14 -1.17
C ALA A 159 -16.84 -5.66 -0.19
N ILE A 160 -15.77 -6.44 0.02
CA ILE A 160 -14.62 -6.03 0.83
C ILE A 160 -13.88 -4.85 0.17
N LEU A 161 -13.69 -4.89 -1.15
CA LEU A 161 -13.07 -3.79 -1.89
C LEU A 161 -13.90 -2.51 -1.78
N VAL A 162 -15.22 -2.59 -1.99
CA VAL A 162 -16.13 -1.43 -1.83
C VAL A 162 -16.08 -0.87 -0.41
N ALA A 163 -16.03 -1.72 0.62
CA ALA A 163 -15.88 -1.25 2.00
C ALA A 163 -14.55 -0.49 2.23
N LYS A 164 -13.44 -1.00 1.68
CA LYS A 164 -12.13 -0.29 1.72
C LYS A 164 -12.20 1.05 1.01
N ILE A 165 -12.81 1.11 -0.18
CA ILE A 165 -13.03 2.34 -0.96
C ILE A 165 -13.81 3.36 -0.12
N ARG A 166 -14.91 2.96 0.52
CA ARG A 166 -15.73 3.85 1.37
C ARG A 166 -14.94 4.38 2.57
N GLY A 167 -14.14 3.54 3.21
CA GLY A 167 -13.26 3.97 4.31
C GLY A 167 -12.29 5.07 3.88
N GLU A 168 -11.69 4.92 2.70
CA GLU A 168 -10.81 5.95 2.11
C GLU A 168 -11.58 7.22 1.70
N GLN A 169 -12.75 7.09 1.08
CA GLN A 169 -13.63 8.24 0.76
C GLN A 169 -13.99 9.05 2.02
N GLN A 170 -14.34 8.36 3.10
CA GLN A 170 -14.62 8.99 4.39
C GLN A 170 -13.38 9.71 4.95
N ARG A 171 -12.21 9.08 4.88
CA ARG A 171 -10.93 9.66 5.35
C ARG A 171 -10.57 10.93 4.58
N LEU A 172 -10.89 10.98 3.29
CA LEU A 172 -10.66 12.12 2.40
C LEU A 172 -11.77 13.19 2.47
N GLY A 173 -12.87 12.92 3.18
CA GLY A 173 -13.98 13.86 3.34
C GLY A 173 -14.87 13.97 2.09
N VAL A 174 -14.94 12.91 1.28
CA VAL A 174 -15.86 12.83 0.14
C VAL A 174 -17.31 12.80 0.64
N ALA A 175 -18.19 13.56 -0.01
CA ALA A 175 -19.61 13.61 0.32
C ALA A 175 -20.25 12.21 0.19
N GLU A 176 -21.16 11.87 1.10
CA GLU A 176 -21.81 10.54 1.14
C GLU A 176 -22.62 10.25 -0.13
N SER A 177 -23.15 11.29 -0.79
CA SER A 177 -23.80 11.18 -2.11
C SER A 177 -22.90 10.56 -3.17
N ASP A 178 -21.59 10.80 -3.08
CA ASP A 178 -20.60 10.41 -4.09
C ASP A 178 -19.90 9.10 -3.71
N TRP A 179 -20.37 8.41 -2.67
CA TRP A 179 -19.77 7.17 -2.20
C TRP A 179 -20.06 6.01 -3.16
N VAL A 180 -19.05 5.16 -3.34
CA VAL A 180 -19.17 4.01 -4.25
C VAL A 180 -20.21 3.02 -3.73
N GLY A 181 -21.09 2.58 -4.64
CA GLY A 181 -22.17 1.64 -4.35
C GLY A 181 -23.40 2.27 -3.68
N ASN A 182 -23.46 3.60 -3.55
CA ASN A 182 -24.68 4.29 -3.09
C ASN A 182 -25.81 4.23 -4.15
N GLU A 183 -25.47 3.94 -5.41
CA GLU A 183 -26.41 3.70 -6.51
C GLU A 183 -27.38 2.53 -6.28
N ARG A 184 -27.01 1.60 -5.38
CA ARG A 184 -27.86 0.47 -5.02
C ARG A 184 -28.93 0.87 -4.01
N ASN A 185 -28.58 1.74 -3.07
CA ASN A 185 -29.54 2.35 -2.16
C ASN A 185 -30.46 3.31 -2.93
N GLN A 186 -29.93 4.13 -3.86
CA GLN A 186 -30.78 5.01 -4.68
C GLN A 186 -31.77 4.23 -5.54
N LYS A 187 -31.38 3.10 -6.13
CA LYS A 187 -32.31 2.24 -6.88
C LYS A 187 -33.32 1.52 -6.00
N GLU A 188 -32.91 1.06 -4.81
CA GLU A 188 -33.83 0.44 -3.85
C GLU A 188 -34.82 1.48 -3.30
N GLU A 189 -34.38 2.73 -3.06
CA GLU A 189 -35.23 3.86 -2.68
C GLU A 189 -36.16 4.31 -3.82
N GLU A 190 -35.67 4.38 -5.07
CA GLU A 190 -36.51 4.66 -6.24
C GLU A 190 -37.55 3.55 -6.49
N GLU A 191 -37.17 2.27 -6.32
CA GLU A 191 -38.12 1.14 -6.42
C GLU A 191 -39.16 1.17 -5.26
N GLU A 192 -38.77 1.53 -4.04
CA GLU A 192 -39.70 1.73 -2.92
C GLU A 192 -40.64 2.92 -3.15
N GLU A 193 -40.16 4.05 -3.70
CA GLU A 193 -41.00 5.20 -4.07
C GLU A 193 -41.98 4.86 -5.19
N GLU A 194 -41.56 4.11 -6.23
CA GLU A 194 -42.47 3.62 -7.28
C GLU A 194 -43.54 2.65 -6.73
N GLU A 195 -43.18 1.77 -5.79
CA GLU A 195 -44.15 0.90 -5.11
C GLU A 195 -45.14 1.70 -4.24
N GLU A 196 -44.70 2.74 -3.53
CA GLU A 196 -45.59 3.64 -2.76
C GLU A 196 -46.53 4.42 -3.69
N GLU A 197 -46.05 4.98 -4.81
CA GLU A 197 -46.90 5.65 -5.80
C GLU A 197 -47.94 4.69 -6.42
N GLU A 198 -47.56 3.45 -6.72
CA GLU A 198 -48.49 2.41 -7.19
C GLU A 198 -49.55 2.01 -6.15
N GLU A 199 -49.23 2.03 -4.85
CA GLU A 199 -50.21 1.77 -3.80
C GLU A 199 -51.18 2.95 -3.63
N GLU A 200 -50.70 4.20 -3.69
CA GLU A 200 -51.56 5.40 -3.64
C GLU A 200 -52.54 5.46 -4.83
N GLU A 201 -52.11 5.11 -6.05
CA GLU A 201 -53.00 5.02 -7.21
C GLU A 201 -54.10 3.95 -7.03
N LYS A 202 -53.75 2.79 -6.44
CA LYS A 202 -54.71 1.71 -6.16
C LYS A 202 -55.69 2.09 -5.04
N GLU A 203 -55.28 2.87 -4.05
CA GLU A 203 -56.20 3.39 -3.03
C GLU A 203 -57.16 4.44 -3.62
N GLU A 204 -56.67 5.34 -4.49
CA GLU A 204 -57.52 6.31 -5.19
C GLU A 204 -58.55 5.66 -6.13
N GLU A 205 -58.20 4.57 -6.81
CA GLU A 205 -59.17 3.82 -7.64
C GLU A 205 -60.25 3.13 -6.78
N ASN A 206 -59.88 2.57 -5.63
CA ASN A 206 -60.83 1.95 -4.70
C ASN A 206 -61.77 2.98 -4.05
N GLU A 207 -61.30 4.19 -3.73
CA GLU A 207 -62.16 5.26 -3.21
C GLU A 207 -63.17 5.77 -4.25
N LYS A 208 -62.81 5.76 -5.54
CA LYS A 208 -63.71 6.14 -6.64
C LYS A 208 -64.78 5.07 -6.91
N GLU A 209 -64.53 3.78 -6.65
CA GLU A 209 -65.54 2.72 -6.79
C GLU A 209 -66.59 2.72 -5.67
N VAL A 210 -66.26 3.15 -4.45
CA VAL A 210 -67.18 3.12 -3.30
C VAL A 210 -68.26 4.23 -3.37
N ASN A 211 -68.08 5.26 -4.20
CA ASN A 211 -69.03 6.39 -4.30
C ASN A 211 -69.97 6.32 -5.53
N GLY A 212 -70.06 5.17 -6.20
CA GLY A 212 -70.61 5.04 -7.55
C GLY A 212 -71.92 4.24 -7.73
N GLU A 213 -72.77 4.04 -6.73
CA GLU A 213 -74.11 3.45 -6.96
C GLU A 213 -75.19 4.50 -7.25
N SER A 214 -75.40 4.81 -8.55
CA SER A 214 -76.71 4.93 -9.25
C SER A 214 -76.76 6.04 -10.31
N LYS A 215 -76.71 5.66 -11.59
CA LYS A 215 -77.73 5.97 -12.61
C LYS A 215 -77.39 5.36 -13.98
N GLN A 216 -78.38 4.67 -14.55
CA GLN A 216 -78.41 4.16 -15.93
C GLN A 216 -78.45 5.29 -16.96
N SER A 217 -77.79 5.14 -18.13
CA SER A 217 -78.42 5.14 -19.48
C SER A 217 -77.41 5.34 -20.64
N GLU A 218 -77.48 4.41 -21.60
CA GLU A 218 -77.26 4.48 -23.07
C GLU A 218 -76.03 5.15 -23.74
N MET A 219 -75.18 4.29 -24.30
CA MET A 219 -74.73 4.18 -25.71
C MET A 219 -74.47 5.45 -26.55
N ALA A 220 -73.21 5.63 -26.96
CA ALA A 220 -72.85 6.08 -28.31
C ALA A 220 -71.39 5.69 -28.64
N LEU A 221 -71.21 4.89 -29.68
CA LEU A 221 -69.95 4.73 -30.41
C LEU A 221 -69.67 6.01 -31.21
N ASP A 222 -68.45 6.54 -31.15
CA ASP A 222 -67.78 6.99 -32.38
C ASP A 222 -66.25 6.95 -32.28
N HIS A 223 -65.62 6.79 -33.43
CA HIS A 223 -64.29 6.30 -33.71
C HIS A 223 -63.39 7.45 -34.20
N HIS A 224 -62.16 7.58 -33.67
CA HIS A 224 -61.00 8.23 -34.30
C HIS A 224 -59.78 7.98 -33.39
N ASP A 225 -58.89 7.03 -33.67
CA ASP A 225 -57.84 6.94 -34.71
C ASP A 225 -56.68 7.94 -34.56
N MET A 226 -55.47 7.35 -34.57
CA MET A 226 -54.11 7.90 -34.67
C MET A 226 -53.42 8.46 -33.41
N GLY A 227 -52.36 7.76 -32.97
CA GLY A 227 -51.36 8.34 -32.08
C GLY A 227 -50.36 7.35 -31.48
N ASN A 228 -49.66 6.58 -32.31
CA ASN A 228 -48.53 5.74 -31.92
C ASN A 228 -47.48 6.56 -31.13
N GLY A 229 -47.40 6.34 -29.83
CA GLY A 229 -46.52 7.06 -28.92
C GLY A 229 -45.99 6.14 -27.82
N ALA A 230 -45.39 5.02 -28.20
CA ALA A 230 -44.48 4.29 -27.34
C ALA A 230 -43.24 5.16 -27.08
N GLN A 231 -43.36 6.10 -26.13
CA GLN A 231 -42.24 6.70 -25.41
C GLN A 231 -42.03 5.73 -24.23
N SER A 232 -41.19 4.70 -24.26
CA SER A 232 -39.74 4.75 -24.44
C SER A 232 -39.10 6.00 -23.83
N ALA A 233 -39.42 6.26 -22.56
CA ALA A 233 -38.62 7.12 -21.68
C ALA A 233 -37.68 6.28 -20.80
N THR A 234 -37.16 5.16 -21.31
CA THR A 234 -35.99 4.49 -20.74
C THR A 234 -34.73 5.06 -21.38
N ALA A 235 -34.34 6.28 -21.01
CA ALA A 235 -33.08 6.86 -21.50
C ALA A 235 -32.55 8.02 -20.63
N GLU A 236 -32.62 7.92 -19.30
CA GLU A 236 -31.70 8.65 -18.42
C GLU A 236 -30.87 7.66 -17.60
N ARG A 237 -30.29 6.67 -18.30
CA ARG A 237 -29.25 5.84 -17.72
C ARG A 237 -27.99 6.69 -17.68
N SER A 238 -27.77 7.35 -16.54
CA SER A 238 -26.58 8.10 -16.14
C SER A 238 -25.37 7.76 -17.04
N GLU A 239 -25.03 8.69 -17.96
CA GLU A 239 -23.94 8.54 -18.91
C GLU A 239 -22.61 8.55 -18.15
N ARG A 240 -22.24 7.41 -17.56
CA ARG A 240 -20.87 7.20 -17.12
C ARG A 240 -19.98 7.29 -18.36
N PRO A 241 -18.95 8.15 -18.38
CA PRO A 241 -18.10 8.30 -19.55
C PRO A 241 -17.45 6.95 -19.88
N LEU A 242 -17.84 6.33 -20.98
CA LEU A 242 -17.12 5.17 -21.49
C LEU A 242 -15.89 5.71 -22.20
N LEU A 243 -14.72 5.56 -21.57
CA LEU A 243 -13.44 5.88 -22.21
C LEU A 243 -13.21 5.00 -23.42
N SER A 244 -12.54 5.53 -24.43
CA SER A 244 -12.01 4.73 -25.53
C SER A 244 -10.93 3.76 -25.02
N ASP A 245 -10.66 2.70 -25.79
CA ASP A 245 -9.62 1.71 -25.44
C ASP A 245 -8.24 2.36 -25.22
N ALA A 246 -7.92 3.40 -26.00
CA ALA A 246 -6.66 4.14 -25.87
C ALA A 246 -6.62 4.95 -24.55
N GLU A 247 -7.70 5.65 -24.21
CA GLU A 247 -7.79 6.40 -22.95
C GLU A 247 -7.79 5.46 -21.74
N MET A 248 -8.41 4.28 -21.84
CA MET A 248 -8.36 3.27 -20.79
C MET A 248 -6.94 2.76 -20.55
N GLN A 249 -6.17 2.55 -21.63
CA GLN A 249 -4.77 2.17 -21.51
C GLN A 249 -3.95 3.30 -20.85
N ASP A 250 -4.18 4.56 -21.22
CA ASP A 250 -3.50 5.69 -20.59
C ASP A 250 -3.82 5.79 -19.08
N GLN A 251 -5.07 5.52 -18.68
CA GLN A 251 -5.45 5.46 -17.26
C GLN A 251 -4.75 4.32 -16.53
N MET A 252 -4.66 3.13 -17.16
CA MET A 252 -3.93 1.99 -16.62
C MET A 252 -2.44 2.29 -16.43
N ASP A 253 -1.82 2.95 -17.40
CA ASP A 253 -0.40 3.31 -17.36
C ASP A 253 -0.14 4.34 -16.25
N GLN A 254 -1.02 5.32 -16.08
CA GLN A 254 -0.95 6.29 -14.98
C GLN A 254 -1.12 5.62 -13.62
N PHE A 255 -2.12 4.75 -13.47
CA PHE A 255 -2.33 3.97 -12.25
C PHE A 255 -1.08 3.14 -11.91
N THR A 256 -0.57 2.40 -12.90
CA THR A 256 0.63 1.58 -12.76
C THR A 256 1.84 2.42 -12.37
N TYR A 257 2.03 3.58 -12.99
CA TYR A 257 3.12 4.49 -12.64
C TYR A 257 3.05 4.95 -11.19
N ILE A 258 1.86 5.34 -10.70
CA ILE A 258 1.68 5.72 -9.29
C ILE A 258 2.03 4.55 -8.37
N MET A 259 1.55 3.34 -8.68
CA MET A 259 1.88 2.14 -7.91
C MET A 259 3.39 1.85 -7.88
N GLN A 260 4.09 2.04 -8.99
CA GLN A 260 5.55 1.92 -9.03
C GLN A 260 6.25 2.98 -8.18
N GLN A 261 5.74 4.22 -8.14
CA GLN A 261 6.29 5.28 -7.27
C GLN A 261 6.07 4.97 -5.79
N LYS A 262 4.85 4.55 -5.41
CA LYS A 262 4.53 4.09 -4.03
C LYS A 262 5.46 2.97 -3.60
N PHE A 263 5.71 2.02 -4.50
CA PHE A 263 6.67 0.96 -4.26
C PHE A 263 8.09 1.51 -3.95
N LEU A 264 8.59 2.46 -4.74
CA LEU A 264 9.93 3.03 -4.54
C LEU A 264 10.03 3.82 -3.21
N LEU A 265 8.95 4.50 -2.83
CA LEU A 265 8.83 5.21 -1.55
C LEU A 265 8.76 4.25 -0.36
N GLY A 266 8.38 2.99 -0.56
CA GLY A 266 8.28 1.99 0.49
C GLY A 266 6.91 1.98 1.17
N GLU A 267 5.88 2.47 0.47
CA GLU A 267 4.55 2.60 1.04
C GLU A 267 3.79 1.26 1.06
N ASP A 268 4.19 0.28 0.25
CA ASP A 268 3.54 -1.03 0.14
C ASP A 268 4.00 -2.06 1.21
N HIS A 269 4.42 -1.57 2.37
CA HIS A 269 5.00 -2.38 3.46
C HIS A 269 4.05 -3.45 4.05
N GLU A 270 2.74 -3.27 3.87
CA GLU A 270 1.71 -4.26 4.24
C GLU A 270 1.78 -5.53 3.38
N TYR A 271 2.24 -5.40 2.14
CA TYR A 271 2.26 -6.49 1.14
C TYR A 271 3.66 -7.00 0.86
N LEU A 272 4.69 -6.23 1.24
CA LEU A 272 6.09 -6.54 0.95
C LEU A 272 7.02 -6.13 2.08
N ASP A 273 7.91 -7.04 2.47
CA ASP A 273 8.95 -6.77 3.45
C ASP A 273 10.15 -6.08 2.79
N TYR A 274 10.16 -4.75 2.80
CA TYR A 274 11.25 -3.93 2.27
C TYR A 274 12.60 -4.20 2.93
N SER A 275 12.63 -4.71 4.16
CA SER A 275 13.90 -5.04 4.84
C SER A 275 14.69 -6.09 4.06
N LYS A 276 14.00 -6.98 3.34
CA LYS A 276 14.62 -8.00 2.48
C LYS A 276 15.19 -7.44 1.19
N ILE A 277 14.78 -6.24 0.79
CA ILE A 277 15.23 -5.58 -0.45
C ILE A 277 16.31 -4.57 -0.11
N ASP A 278 16.04 -3.73 0.90
CA ASP A 278 16.91 -2.65 1.32
C ASP A 278 18.26 -3.16 1.85
N ASN A 279 18.31 -4.38 2.37
CA ASN A 279 19.54 -5.04 2.85
C ASN A 279 20.09 -6.12 1.89
N ASP A 280 19.51 -6.30 0.70
CA ASP A 280 19.99 -7.28 -0.28
C ASP A 280 21.12 -6.68 -1.13
N GLU A 281 22.36 -7.04 -0.78
CA GLU A 281 23.56 -6.62 -1.50
C GLU A 281 23.64 -7.18 -2.92
N THR A 282 22.95 -8.29 -3.22
CA THR A 282 22.99 -8.89 -4.58
C THR A 282 22.32 -8.02 -5.64
N LEU A 283 21.49 -7.07 -5.23
CA LEU A 283 20.84 -6.11 -6.11
C LEU A 283 21.78 -4.96 -6.52
N ASP A 284 22.93 -4.80 -5.87
CA ASP A 284 23.89 -3.74 -6.20
C ASP A 284 24.59 -4.00 -7.55
N ASP A 285 24.73 -5.28 -7.95
CA ASP A 285 25.32 -5.69 -9.23
C ASP A 285 24.50 -5.24 -10.45
N HIS A 286 23.19 -5.02 -10.27
CA HIS A 286 22.32 -4.48 -11.31
C HIS A 286 22.77 -3.07 -11.72
N TRP A 287 23.13 -2.24 -10.73
CA TRP A 287 23.53 -0.85 -10.93
C TRP A 287 24.94 -0.72 -11.45
N GLN A 288 25.85 -1.61 -11.05
CA GLN A 288 27.22 -1.59 -11.58
C GLN A 288 27.25 -1.79 -13.10
N ARG A 289 26.35 -2.64 -13.64
CA ARG A 289 26.24 -2.83 -15.09
C ARG A 289 25.64 -1.62 -15.80
N GLU A 290 24.57 -1.06 -15.26
CA GLU A 290 23.88 0.10 -15.86
C GLU A 290 24.73 1.37 -15.79
N ALA A 291 25.40 1.63 -14.67
CA ALA A 291 26.32 2.76 -14.53
C ALA A 291 27.53 2.66 -15.46
N ASN A 292 28.02 1.46 -15.77
CA ASN A 292 29.08 1.26 -16.76
C ASN A 292 28.56 1.56 -18.18
N HIS A 293 27.36 1.11 -18.52
CA HIS A 293 26.71 1.44 -19.81
C HIS A 293 26.47 2.94 -19.97
N ASP A 294 25.93 3.62 -18.95
CA ASP A 294 25.73 5.08 -18.98
C ASP A 294 27.05 5.85 -19.14
N ALA A 295 28.13 5.36 -18.50
CA ALA A 295 29.46 5.92 -18.63
C ALA A 295 30.05 5.72 -20.04
N GLU A 296 29.83 4.55 -20.65
CA GLU A 296 30.19 4.24 -22.03
C GLU A 296 29.41 5.13 -23.01
N ASP A 297 28.09 5.22 -22.88
CA ASP A 297 27.24 6.04 -23.74
C ASP A 297 27.63 7.52 -23.69
N LYS A 298 27.91 8.04 -22.49
CA LYS A 298 28.41 9.41 -22.32
C LYS A 298 29.75 9.62 -23.01
N TYR A 299 30.64 8.64 -22.94
CA TYR A 299 31.93 8.67 -23.64
C TYR A 299 31.78 8.70 -25.17
N PHE A 300 30.77 8.03 -25.73
CA PHE A 300 30.49 8.06 -27.17
C PHE A 300 29.75 9.31 -27.67
N THR A 301 29.05 10.02 -26.80
CA THR A 301 28.35 11.28 -27.17
C THR A 301 29.26 12.53 -27.16
N GLU A 302 30.46 12.42 -26.59
CA GLU A 302 31.43 13.51 -26.48
C GLU A 302 32.49 13.54 -27.62
N ASP A 303 32.40 12.62 -28.59
CA ASP A 303 33.17 12.57 -29.86
C ASP A 303 32.32 12.98 -31.09
#